data_AF-A0A2V5RCW1-F1
#
_entry.id   AF-A0A2V5RCW1-F1
#
_cell.length_a   1.000
_cell.length_b   1.000
_cell.length_c   1.000
_cell.angle_alpha   90.00
_cell.angle_beta   90.00
_cell.angle_gamma   90.00
#
_symmetry.space_group_name_H-M   'P 1'
#
loop_
_entity.id
_entity.type
_entity.pdbx_description
1 polymer ?
#
loop_
_entity_poly.entity_id
_entity_poly.type
_entity_poly.pdbx_seq_one_letter_code
_entity_poly.pdbx_strand_id
1 'polypeptide(L)'
;MLTFQIPFLFKTPAGWNLMVRGPTNSAKDGIVALDGIIETDWAHSTFTMNWRFTRACTVEFALREPICLFFPIQRGVLEMFRGEFRMLEADRKLKKKFREWSASRDRFLSGLEKGNPEVIAQGWQKDYMRTAKDKKPLAHPFARKHRGPRET
;
A
#
# COMPACT_ATOMS: atom_id res chain seq x y z
N MET A 1 18.95 -11.63 -11.93
CA MET A 1 18.15 -10.42 -11.67
C MET A 1 17.40 -10.08 -12.93
N LEU A 2 16.14 -9.66 -12.84
CA LEU A 2 15.36 -9.13 -13.96
C LEU A 2 15.27 -7.62 -13.81
N THR A 3 15.63 -6.88 -14.84
CA THR A 3 15.72 -5.42 -14.80
C THR A 3 14.88 -4.83 -15.91
N PHE A 4 13.94 -3.97 -15.53
CA PHE A 4 13.15 -3.19 -16.48
C PHE A 4 13.71 -1.77 -16.57
N GLN A 5 13.97 -1.32 -17.79
CA GLN A 5 14.22 0.10 -18.06
C GLN A 5 12.89 0.86 -17.96
N ILE A 6 12.84 1.92 -17.17
CA ILE A 6 11.68 2.79 -17.12
C ILE A 6 11.92 3.92 -18.14
N PRO A 7 11.20 3.96 -19.27
CA PRO A 7 11.51 4.84 -20.39
C PRO A 7 10.97 6.27 -20.20
N PHE A 8 10.92 6.74 -18.95
CA PHE A 8 10.36 8.04 -18.59
C PHE A 8 11.32 8.77 -17.65
N LEU A 9 11.53 10.06 -17.93
CA LEU A 9 12.17 10.97 -16.99
C LEU A 9 11.09 11.54 -16.06
N PHE A 10 11.18 11.20 -14.78
CA PHE A 10 10.28 11.74 -13.76
C PHE A 10 10.88 12.99 -13.13
N LYS A 11 10.04 13.99 -12.88
CA LYS A 11 10.39 15.20 -12.15
C LYS A 11 9.40 15.45 -11.01
N THR A 12 9.93 15.67 -9.82
CA THR A 12 9.17 16.05 -8.61
C THR A 12 9.52 17.49 -8.21
N PRO A 13 8.66 18.17 -7.42
CA PRO A 13 9.04 19.45 -6.82
C PRO A 13 10.29 19.32 -5.94
N ALA A 14 11.04 20.41 -5.75
CA ALA A 14 12.23 20.42 -4.92
C ALA A 14 11.96 19.84 -3.51
N GLY A 15 12.85 18.95 -3.04
CA GLY A 15 12.71 18.30 -1.74
C GLY A 15 11.73 17.12 -1.71
N TRP A 16 11.26 16.65 -2.86
CA TRP A 16 10.46 15.43 -2.98
C TRP A 16 11.23 14.34 -3.74
N ASN A 17 11.20 13.13 -3.20
CA ASN A 17 11.71 11.94 -3.86
C ASN A 17 10.56 11.11 -4.42
N LEU A 18 10.88 10.19 -5.32
CA LEU A 18 9.95 9.17 -5.80
C LEU A 18 10.33 7.82 -5.19
N MET A 19 9.41 7.22 -4.42
CA MET A 19 9.54 5.83 -4.02
C MET A 19 9.13 4.95 -5.20
N VAL A 20 10.02 4.06 -5.59
CA VAL A 20 9.88 3.12 -6.71
C VAL A 20 9.89 1.72 -6.11
N ARG A 21 8.84 0.94 -6.37
CA ARG A 21 8.69 -0.40 -5.79
C ARG A 21 7.89 -1.35 -6.68
N GLY A 22 7.78 -2.61 -6.27
CA GLY A 22 6.84 -3.56 -6.87
C GLY A 22 5.37 -3.13 -6.71
N PRO A 23 4.46 -3.58 -7.59
CA PRO A 23 3.05 -3.23 -7.50
C PRO A 23 2.40 -3.73 -6.19
N THR A 24 1.54 -2.90 -5.60
CA THR A 24 0.89 -3.18 -4.31
C THR A 24 -0.03 -4.39 -4.40
N ASN A 25 0.12 -5.32 -3.45
CA ASN A 25 -0.65 -6.56 -3.37
C ASN A 25 -0.55 -7.44 -4.65
N SER A 26 0.53 -7.30 -5.42
CA SER A 26 0.82 -8.11 -6.60
C SER A 26 2.05 -8.99 -6.35
N ALA A 27 1.90 -9.97 -5.46
CA ALA A 27 2.95 -10.96 -5.24
C ALA A 27 3.19 -11.76 -6.53
N LYS A 28 4.46 -12.03 -6.83
CA LYS A 28 4.86 -12.83 -7.98
C LYS A 28 5.76 -13.96 -7.54
N ASP A 29 5.45 -15.16 -7.96
CA ASP A 29 6.17 -16.34 -7.52
C ASP A 29 7.61 -16.35 -8.09
N GLY A 30 8.56 -16.75 -7.25
CA GLY A 30 9.97 -16.90 -7.64
C GLY A 30 10.78 -15.60 -7.76
N ILE A 31 10.15 -14.44 -7.58
CA ILE A 31 10.82 -13.15 -7.73
C ILE A 31 10.28 -12.09 -6.77
N VAL A 32 11.13 -11.18 -6.31
CA VAL A 32 10.74 -10.07 -5.45
C VAL A 32 11.22 -8.76 -6.05
N ALA A 33 10.31 -7.79 -6.10
CA ALA A 33 10.63 -6.42 -6.48
C ALA A 33 11.53 -5.77 -5.43
N LEU A 34 12.57 -5.05 -5.87
CA LEU A 34 13.43 -4.26 -5.00
C LEU A 34 12.95 -2.83 -4.96
N ASP A 35 12.88 -2.28 -3.75
CA ASP A 35 12.45 -0.92 -3.52
C ASP A 35 13.63 0.05 -3.68
N GLY A 36 13.36 1.25 -4.17
CA GLY A 36 14.34 2.32 -4.34
C GLY A 36 13.73 3.70 -4.15
N ILE A 37 14.51 4.62 -3.58
CA ILE A 37 14.14 6.03 -3.45
C ILE A 37 14.98 6.82 -4.44
N ILE A 38 14.33 7.55 -5.34
CA ILE A 38 14.99 8.29 -6.41
C ILE A 38 14.77 9.79 -6.22
N GLU A 39 15.85 10.57 -6.27
CA GLU A 39 15.83 12.02 -6.15
C GLU A 39 15.49 12.68 -7.49
N THR A 40 14.24 12.51 -7.92
CA THR A 40 13.74 12.94 -9.22
C THR A 40 13.61 14.46 -9.37
N ASP A 41 13.78 15.25 -8.30
CA ASP A 41 13.78 16.70 -8.38
C ASP A 41 15.01 17.22 -9.15
N TRP A 42 16.19 16.66 -8.89
CA TRP A 42 17.42 17.04 -9.60
C TRP A 42 17.91 16.03 -10.64
N ALA A 43 17.47 14.77 -10.60
CA ALA A 43 17.95 13.76 -11.54
C ALA A 43 17.73 14.16 -13.02
N HIS A 44 18.72 13.83 -13.87
CA HIS A 44 18.71 14.04 -15.32
C HIS A 44 18.63 12.70 -16.09
N SER A 45 18.60 11.59 -15.37
CA SER A 45 18.55 10.24 -15.91
C SER A 45 17.22 9.56 -15.59
N THR A 46 16.90 8.56 -16.40
CA THR A 46 15.90 7.55 -16.03
C THR A 46 16.46 6.61 -14.97
N PHE A 47 15.61 5.73 -14.45
CA PHE A 47 15.99 4.69 -13.51
C PHE A 47 15.43 3.33 -13.94
N THR A 48 15.83 2.28 -13.23
CA THR A 48 15.39 0.91 -13.50
C THR A 48 14.50 0.39 -12.38
N MET A 49 13.59 -0.52 -12.72
CA MET A 49 12.89 -1.34 -11.74
C MET A 49 13.54 -2.72 -11.71
N ASN A 50 14.07 -3.10 -10.55
CA ASN A 50 14.83 -4.33 -10.38
C ASN A 50 14.03 -5.37 -9.60
N TRP A 51 14.03 -6.58 -10.12
CA TRP A 51 13.38 -7.74 -9.52
C TRP A 51 14.42 -8.84 -9.29
N ARG A 52 14.55 -9.26 -8.04
CA ARG A 52 15.51 -10.30 -7.61
C ARG A 52 14.82 -11.66 -7.58
N PHE A 53 15.38 -12.62 -8.30
CA PHE A 53 14.95 -14.01 -8.21
C PHE A 53 15.25 -14.55 -6.81
N THR A 54 14.27 -15.25 -6.22
CA THR A 54 14.40 -15.88 -4.90
C THR A 54 14.81 -17.35 -5.01
N ARG A 55 14.66 -17.94 -6.20
CA ARG A 55 15.12 -19.29 -6.57
C ARG A 55 15.30 -19.39 -8.08
N ALA A 56 15.93 -20.46 -8.55
CA ALA A 56 15.97 -20.77 -9.97
C ALA A 56 14.57 -21.17 -10.46
N CYS A 57 13.98 -20.36 -11.34
CA CYS A 57 12.67 -20.60 -11.95
C CYS A 57 12.48 -19.72 -13.19
N THR A 58 11.44 -20.03 -13.96
CA THR A 58 10.92 -19.14 -15.02
C THR A 58 9.91 -18.19 -14.40
N VAL A 59 9.99 -16.90 -14.75
CA VAL A 59 9.00 -15.88 -14.37
C VAL A 59 8.51 -15.20 -15.64
N GLU A 60 7.18 -15.10 -15.77
CA GLU A 60 6.53 -14.48 -16.94
C GLU A 60 5.72 -13.28 -16.50
N PHE A 61 5.81 -12.17 -17.25
CA PHE A 61 4.94 -11.00 -17.09
C PHE A 61 3.96 -10.95 -18.24
N ALA A 62 2.65 -10.90 -17.93
CA ALA A 62 1.63 -10.78 -18.95
C ALA A 62 1.65 -9.38 -19.59
N LEU A 63 1.14 -9.28 -20.82
CA LEU A 63 0.94 -7.99 -21.46
C LEU A 63 0.04 -7.10 -20.57
N ARG A 64 0.49 -5.87 -20.30
CA ARG A 64 -0.15 -4.88 -19.40
C ARG A 64 -0.12 -5.26 -17.91
N GLU A 65 0.62 -6.30 -17.52
CA GLU A 65 0.92 -6.54 -16.12
C GLU A 65 1.80 -5.39 -15.58
N PRO A 66 1.43 -4.78 -14.44
CA PRO A 66 2.26 -3.73 -13.85
C PRO A 66 3.59 -4.32 -13.36
N ILE A 67 4.69 -3.68 -13.72
CA ILE A 67 6.05 -4.08 -13.30
C ILE A 67 6.58 -3.24 -12.14
N CYS A 68 5.94 -2.10 -11.87
CA CYS A 68 6.42 -1.07 -10.95
C CYS A 68 5.23 -0.24 -10.45
N LEU A 69 5.38 0.34 -9.26
CA LEU A 69 4.52 1.35 -8.69
C LEU A 69 5.38 2.49 -8.16
N PHE A 70 4.92 3.73 -8.36
CA PHE A 70 5.59 4.94 -7.90
C PHE A 70 4.68 5.73 -6.96
N PHE A 71 5.23 6.34 -5.91
CA PHE A 71 4.53 7.37 -5.16
C PHE A 71 5.52 8.40 -4.57
N PRO A 72 5.12 9.68 -4.49
CA PRO A 72 5.99 10.73 -3.98
C PRO A 72 6.16 10.61 -2.47
N ILE A 73 7.38 10.86 -1.99
CA ILE A 73 7.72 10.97 -0.57
C ILE A 73 8.47 12.28 -0.33
N GLN A 74 8.11 13.01 0.72
CA GLN A 74 8.81 14.22 1.10
C GLN A 74 10.17 13.85 1.72
N ARG A 75 11.27 14.43 1.21
CA ARG A 75 12.62 14.18 1.72
C ARG A 75 12.74 14.70 3.15
N GLY A 76 13.37 13.94 4.04
CA GLY A 76 13.58 14.34 5.43
C GLY A 76 12.39 14.08 6.37
N VAL A 77 11.20 13.71 5.85
CA VAL A 77 10.01 13.56 6.70
C VAL A 77 10.10 12.35 7.63
N LEU A 78 10.77 11.27 7.21
CA LEU A 78 10.90 10.06 8.02
C LEU A 78 11.87 10.29 9.20
N GLU A 79 12.89 11.10 8.98
CA GLU A 79 13.92 11.48 9.94
C GLU A 79 13.34 12.35 11.07
N MET A 80 12.19 12.97 10.86
CA MET A 80 11.45 13.70 11.90
C MET A 80 10.81 12.78 12.94
N PHE A 81 10.61 11.49 12.64
CA PHE A 81 10.01 10.55 13.57
C PHE A 81 11.06 9.88 14.45
N ARG A 82 10.79 9.83 15.75
CA ARG A 82 11.54 9.02 16.73
C ARG A 82 10.62 7.90 17.21
N GLY A 83 10.98 6.66 16.92
CA GLY A 83 10.28 5.50 17.45
C GLY A 83 10.56 5.34 18.95
N GLU A 84 9.51 5.04 19.72
CA GLU A 84 9.64 4.72 21.15
C GLU A 84 9.00 3.36 21.43
N PHE A 85 9.65 2.57 22.29
CA PHE A 85 9.07 1.35 22.85
C PHE A 85 8.44 1.66 24.20
N ARG A 86 7.16 1.34 24.35
CA ARG A 86 6.42 1.47 25.61
C ARG A 86 5.59 0.23 25.88
N MET A 87 5.54 -0.21 27.13
CA MET A 87 4.65 -1.30 27.55
C MET A 87 3.20 -0.83 27.48
N LEU A 88 2.32 -1.67 26.95
CA LEU A 88 0.89 -1.37 26.85
C LEU A 88 0.26 -1.13 28.23
N GLU A 89 0.81 -1.76 29.27
CA GLU A 89 0.46 -1.60 30.69
C GLU A 89 0.50 -0.14 31.17
N ALA A 90 1.38 0.68 30.59
CA ALA A 90 1.56 2.07 30.98
C ALA A 90 0.37 2.96 30.61
N ASP A 91 -0.47 2.56 29.65
CA ASP A 91 -1.71 3.26 29.28
C ASP A 91 -2.92 2.34 29.52
N ARG A 92 -3.56 2.50 30.69
CA ARG A 92 -4.74 1.72 31.07
C ARG A 92 -5.90 1.87 30.09
N LYS A 93 -6.08 3.06 29.49
CA LYS A 93 -7.19 3.33 28.56
C LYS A 93 -6.95 2.63 27.23
N LEU A 94 -5.74 2.74 26.69
CA LEU A 94 -5.34 2.03 25.48
C LEU A 94 -5.38 0.51 25.69
N LYS A 95 -4.87 0.01 26.82
CA LYS A 95 -4.94 -1.41 27.19
C LYS A 95 -6.38 -1.94 27.25
N LYS A 96 -7.31 -1.19 27.83
CA LYS A 96 -8.74 -1.56 27.86
C LYS A 96 -9.30 -1.69 26.44
N LYS A 97 -9.10 -0.68 25.59
CA LYS A 97 -9.54 -0.70 24.19
C LYS A 97 -8.94 -1.86 23.40
N PHE A 98 -7.64 -2.14 23.60
CA PHE A 98 -6.97 -3.27 22.97
C PHE A 98 -7.60 -4.60 23.39
N ARG A 99 -7.86 -4.81 24.69
CA ARG A 99 -8.51 -6.04 25.18
C ARG A 99 -9.92 -6.22 24.62
N GLU A 100 -10.72 -5.15 24.58
CA GLU A 100 -12.05 -5.17 24.00
C GLU A 100 -12.00 -5.56 22.51
N TRP A 101 -11.09 -4.95 21.75
CA TRP A 101 -10.87 -5.27 20.34
C TRP A 101 -10.37 -6.72 20.15
N SER A 102 -9.39 -7.18 20.94
CA SER A 102 -8.86 -8.54 20.88
C SER A 102 -9.95 -9.58 21.12
N ALA A 103 -10.73 -9.43 22.19
CA ALA A 103 -11.84 -10.34 22.48
C ALA A 103 -12.92 -10.31 21.38
N SER A 104 -13.17 -9.15 20.75
CA SER A 104 -14.05 -9.05 19.60
C SER A 104 -13.50 -9.79 18.38
N ARG A 105 -12.19 -9.69 18.15
CA ARG A 105 -11.49 -10.37 17.06
C ARG A 105 -11.51 -11.89 17.24
N ASP A 106 -11.30 -12.37 18.46
CA ASP A 106 -11.35 -13.80 18.78
C ASP A 106 -12.75 -14.38 18.55
N ARG A 107 -13.80 -13.68 18.99
CA ARG A 107 -15.19 -14.07 18.70
C ARG A 107 -15.49 -14.10 17.21
N PHE A 108 -14.99 -13.12 16.45
CA PHE A 108 -15.16 -13.07 15.01
C PHE A 108 -14.46 -14.26 14.31
N LEU A 109 -13.20 -14.55 14.67
CA LEU A 109 -12.46 -15.69 14.11
C LEU A 109 -13.13 -17.02 14.45
N SER A 110 -13.55 -17.22 15.71
CA SER A 110 -14.30 -18.43 16.11
C SER A 110 -15.64 -18.54 15.38
N GLY A 111 -16.32 -17.41 15.13
CA GLY A 111 -17.55 -17.38 14.33
C GLY A 111 -17.34 -17.79 12.88
N LEU A 112 -16.23 -17.38 12.25
CA LEU A 112 -15.87 -17.84 10.91
C LEU A 112 -15.60 -19.35 10.87
N GLU A 113 -14.81 -19.86 11.82
CA GLU A 113 -14.49 -21.29 11.93
C GLU A 113 -15.74 -22.15 12.14
N LYS A 114 -16.68 -21.67 12.96
CA LYS A 114 -17.95 -22.35 13.27
C LYS A 114 -19.03 -22.16 12.21
N GLY A 115 -18.73 -21.45 11.12
CA GLY A 115 -19.70 -21.23 10.05
C GLY A 115 -20.87 -20.33 10.42
N ASN A 116 -20.70 -19.39 11.37
CA ASN A 116 -21.78 -18.48 11.76
C ASN A 116 -22.17 -17.58 10.56
N PRO A 117 -23.42 -17.65 10.06
CA PRO A 117 -23.85 -16.93 8.86
C PRO A 117 -23.68 -15.41 8.95
N GLU A 118 -23.94 -14.81 10.11
CA GLU A 118 -23.82 -13.35 10.30
C GLU A 118 -22.35 -12.89 10.20
N VAL A 119 -21.44 -13.70 10.75
CA VAL A 119 -20.00 -13.41 10.76
C VAL A 119 -19.39 -13.62 9.38
N ILE A 120 -19.79 -14.68 8.67
CA ILE A 120 -19.39 -14.92 7.29
C ILE A 120 -19.87 -13.77 6.38
N ALA A 121 -21.13 -13.34 6.52
CA ALA A 121 -21.68 -12.24 5.75
C ALA A 121 -20.91 -10.92 5.99
N GLN A 122 -20.38 -10.72 7.19
CA GLN A 122 -19.53 -9.58 7.50
C GLN A 122 -18.15 -9.66 6.80
N GLY A 123 -17.62 -10.86 6.59
CA GLY A 123 -16.40 -11.18 5.82
C GLY A 123 -15.09 -10.74 6.50
N TRP A 124 -14.97 -9.45 6.83
CA TRP A 124 -13.79 -8.87 7.43
C TRP A 124 -14.10 -7.79 8.47
N GLN A 125 -13.43 -7.89 9.62
CA GLN A 125 -13.48 -6.89 10.69
C GLN A 125 -12.53 -5.71 10.40
N LYS A 126 -13.10 -4.51 10.17
CA LYS A 126 -12.43 -3.33 9.59
C LYS A 126 -12.19 -2.20 10.62
N ASP A 127 -12.00 -2.53 11.89
CA ASP A 127 -12.05 -1.55 13.00
C ASP A 127 -10.98 -0.46 12.96
N TYR A 128 -9.93 -0.65 12.16
CA TYR A 128 -8.85 0.30 11.93
C TYR A 128 -9.12 1.27 10.76
N MET A 129 -10.20 1.09 10.00
CA MET A 129 -10.69 2.06 9.02
C MET A 129 -11.77 2.91 9.68
N ARG A 130 -11.47 4.19 9.96
CA ARG A 130 -12.41 5.12 10.62
C ARG A 130 -13.76 5.16 9.91
N THR A 131 -13.73 5.19 8.58
CA THR A 131 -14.92 5.28 7.73
C THR A 131 -15.64 3.95 7.51
N ALA A 132 -15.03 2.81 7.87
CA ALA A 132 -15.71 1.51 7.84
C ALA A 132 -16.67 1.32 9.03
N LYS A 133 -16.57 2.20 10.06
CA LYS A 133 -17.54 2.27 11.17
C LYS A 133 -18.80 3.04 10.80
N ASP A 134 -18.68 3.96 9.85
CA ASP A 134 -19.81 4.67 9.26
C ASP A 134 -20.32 3.85 8.08
N LYS A 135 -21.52 3.27 8.15
CA LYS A 135 -22.19 2.64 6.99
C LYS A 135 -22.62 3.69 5.96
N LYS A 136 -21.71 4.55 5.51
CA LYS A 136 -21.92 5.45 4.37
C LYS A 136 -21.13 4.90 3.19
N PRO A 137 -21.75 4.74 2.01
CA PRO A 137 -21.03 4.32 0.83
C PRO A 137 -19.97 5.40 0.49
N LEU A 138 -18.69 5.08 0.74
CA LEU A 138 -17.55 5.91 0.35
C LEU A 138 -17.23 5.69 -1.13
N ALA A 139 -18.23 5.78 -1.98
CA ALA A 139 -17.97 6.09 -3.37
C ALA A 139 -17.86 7.62 -3.45
N HIS A 140 -16.66 8.15 -3.19
CA HIS A 140 -16.35 9.43 -3.80
C HIS A 140 -16.31 9.19 -5.31
N PRO A 141 -17.15 9.85 -6.12
CA PRO A 141 -17.00 9.78 -7.56
C PRO A 141 -15.59 10.29 -7.86
N PHE A 142 -14.74 9.43 -8.40
CA PHE A 142 -13.46 9.84 -8.98
C PHE A 142 -13.81 10.91 -10.02
N ALA A 143 -13.60 12.17 -9.65
CA ALA A 143 -13.96 13.29 -10.48
C ALA A 143 -13.07 13.27 -11.73
N ARG A 144 -13.66 12.86 -12.86
CA ARG A 144 -13.38 13.50 -14.14
C ARG A 144 -14.70 13.66 -14.89
N LYS A 145 -15.32 14.83 -14.73
CA LYS A 145 -16.17 15.38 -15.79
C LYS A 145 -15.22 15.70 -16.95
N HIS A 146 -15.06 14.77 -17.88
CA HIS A 146 -14.56 15.10 -19.20
C HIS A 146 -15.54 16.11 -19.81
N ARG A 147 -15.18 17.40 -19.79
CA ARG A 147 -15.75 18.36 -20.75
C ARG A 147 -15.22 17.92 -22.11
N GLY A 148 -16.10 17.41 -22.95
CA GLY A 148 -15.82 17.23 -24.38
C GLY A 148 -15.44 18.57 -25.02
N PRO A 149 -14.75 18.54 -26.17
CA PRO A 149 -14.29 19.74 -26.85
C PRO A 149 -15.48 20.61 -27.27
N ARG A 150 -15.29 21.94 -27.18
CA ARG A 150 -16.20 22.90 -27.82
C ARG A 150 -15.88 22.88 -29.31
N GLU A 151 -16.84 22.47 -30.12
CA GLU A 151 -16.80 22.69 -31.57
C GLU A 151 -16.88 24.20 -31.84
N THR A 152 -16.03 24.66 -32.75
CA THR A 152 -16.05 26.00 -33.37
C THR A 152 -16.73 25.90 -34.73
#